data_AF-A0A2E6PSZ2-F1
#
_entry.id   AF-A0A2E6PSZ2-F1
#
_cell.length_a   1.000
_cell.length_b   1.000
_cell.length_c   1.000
_cell.angle_alpha   90.00
_cell.angle_beta   90.00
_cell.angle_gamma   90.00
#
_symmetry.space_group_name_H-M   'P 1'
#
loop_
_entity.id
_entity.type
_entity.pdbx_description
1 polymer ?
#
loop_
_entity_poly.entity_id
_entity_poly.type
_entity_poly.pdbx_seq_one_letter_code
_entity_poly.pdbx_strand_id
1 'polypeptide(L)'
;MSINKKERVLISFIIVAVLVRLFPHPPNFAPITAVALFAGTHFSRKHWAILMPILAMLVTDVFLGFSMISPIVYLAFAGVTTLGFVVKKMHVGSVLLSSLLFFVFTNLGVWFLYYPLTPEGFITCFTLAIPFFGYTVVGDLFFSAALLFGYRYAAKRFQLA
;
A
#
# COMPACT_ATOMS: atom_id res chain seq x y z
N MET A 1 7.67 -25.55 3.16
CA MET A 1 8.75 -24.53 3.14
C MET A 1 8.52 -23.59 4.31
N SER A 2 9.36 -23.62 5.35
CA SER A 2 9.11 -22.91 6.63
C SER A 2 9.23 -21.38 6.51
N ILE A 3 8.43 -20.63 7.30
CA ILE A 3 8.51 -19.17 7.44
C ILE A 3 9.61 -18.85 8.47
N ASN A 4 10.57 -17.99 8.13
CA ASN A 4 11.68 -17.67 9.02
C ASN A 4 11.28 -16.65 10.12
N LYS A 5 12.15 -16.42 11.12
CA LYS A 5 11.88 -15.46 12.21
C LYS A 5 11.61 -14.04 11.69
N LYS A 6 12.36 -13.58 10.69
CA LYS A 6 12.21 -12.25 10.09
C LYS A 6 10.85 -12.10 9.44
N GLU A 7 10.45 -13.05 8.59
CA GLU A 7 9.16 -13.04 7.91
C GLU A 7 7.98 -13.09 8.88
N ARG A 8 8.08 -13.84 9.99
CA ARG A 8 7.04 -13.81 11.04
C ARG A 8 6.85 -12.41 11.63
N VAL A 9 7.93 -11.70 11.88
CA VAL A 9 7.88 -10.31 12.36
C VAL A 9 7.26 -9.40 11.29
N LEU A 10 7.69 -9.50 10.03
CA LEU A 10 7.09 -8.72 8.94
C LEU A 10 5.58 -8.97 8.82
N ILE A 11 5.16 -10.23 8.89
CA ILE A 11 3.74 -10.62 8.85
C ILE A 11 2.96 -10.01 10.01
N SER A 12 3.52 -9.97 11.23
CA SER A 12 2.83 -9.33 12.36
C SER A 12 2.54 -7.83 12.14
N PHE A 13 3.45 -7.10 11.49
CA PHE A 13 3.20 -5.69 11.14
C PHE A 13 2.07 -5.56 10.11
N ILE A 14 2.00 -6.49 9.15
CA ILE A 14 0.94 -6.51 8.13
C ILE A 14 -0.42 -6.83 8.76
N ILE A 15 -0.48 -7.74 9.73
CA ILE A 15 -1.70 -8.03 10.49
C ILE A 15 -2.19 -6.78 11.23
N VAL A 16 -1.29 -6.04 11.89
CA VAL A 16 -1.66 -4.78 12.56
C VAL A 16 -2.18 -3.77 11.54
N ALA A 17 -1.55 -3.64 10.37
CA ALA A 17 -2.01 -2.74 9.31
C ALA A 17 -3.41 -3.12 8.78
N VAL A 18 -3.69 -4.43 8.64
CA VAL A 18 -5.04 -4.95 8.31
C VAL A 18 -6.07 -4.50 9.33
N LEU A 19 -5.76 -4.62 10.62
CA LEU A 19 -6.67 -4.17 11.68
C LEU A 19 -6.90 -2.66 11.62
N VAL A 20 -5.85 -1.86 11.42
CA VAL A 20 -5.97 -0.40 11.27
C VAL A 20 -6.87 0.00 10.10
N ARG A 21 -6.80 -0.72 8.97
CA ARG A 21 -7.69 -0.48 7.82
C ARG A 21 -9.18 -0.73 8.14
N LEU A 22 -9.49 -1.65 9.05
CA LEU A 22 -10.88 -1.94 9.42
C LEU A 22 -11.47 -0.86 10.33
N PHE A 23 -10.64 -0.05 10.98
CA PHE A 23 -11.13 1.07 11.77
C PHE A 23 -11.58 2.24 10.88
N PRO A 24 -12.57 3.03 11.30
CA PRO A 24 -12.95 4.25 10.60
C PRO A 24 -11.75 5.18 10.47
N HIS A 25 -11.37 5.49 9.23
CA HIS A 25 -10.28 6.37 8.90
C HIS A 25 -10.67 7.29 7.74
N PRO A 26 -10.01 8.45 7.56
CA PRO A 26 -10.24 9.29 6.39
C PRO A 26 -10.01 8.53 5.07
N PRO A 27 -10.63 8.96 3.97
CA PRO A 27 -10.38 8.39 2.65
C PRO A 27 -8.88 8.36 2.32
N ASN A 28 -8.38 7.25 1.80
CA ASN A 28 -6.97 6.99 1.48
C ASN A 28 -5.95 7.12 2.62
N PHE A 29 -6.35 7.49 3.83
CA PHE A 29 -5.49 7.45 5.01
C PHE A 29 -5.46 6.02 5.57
N ALA A 30 -4.75 5.13 4.89
CA ALA A 30 -4.69 3.71 5.24
C ALA A 30 -3.26 3.17 5.11
N PRO A 31 -2.88 2.13 5.88
CA PRO A 31 -1.50 1.64 5.93
C PRO A 31 -1.09 0.79 4.71
N ILE A 32 -1.98 0.54 3.75
CA ILE A 32 -1.75 -0.51 2.73
C ILE A 32 -0.65 -0.15 1.74
N THR A 33 -0.56 1.11 1.29
CA THR A 33 0.53 1.53 0.38
C THR A 33 1.89 1.39 1.07
N ALA A 34 1.96 1.81 2.34
CA ALA A 34 3.15 1.66 3.16
C ALA A 34 3.52 0.18 3.36
N VAL A 35 2.53 -0.68 3.61
CA VAL A 35 2.71 -2.14 3.68
C VAL A 35 3.21 -2.72 2.36
N ALA A 36 2.67 -2.31 1.22
CA ALA A 36 3.10 -2.79 -0.09
C ALA A 36 4.57 -2.45 -0.37
N LEU A 37 4.96 -1.19 -0.15
CA LEU A 37 6.34 -0.75 -0.30
C LEU A 37 7.28 -1.43 0.73
N PHE A 38 6.84 -1.54 1.97
CA PHE A 38 7.58 -2.22 3.04
C PHE A 38 7.80 -3.70 2.71
N ALA A 39 6.75 -4.38 2.23
CA ALA A 39 6.82 -5.78 1.81
C ALA A 39 7.83 -5.96 0.67
N GLY A 40 7.77 -5.10 -0.35
CA GLY A 40 8.69 -5.10 -1.49
C GLY A 40 10.16 -4.85 -1.11
N THR A 41 10.41 -4.11 -0.03
CA THR A 41 11.78 -3.77 0.40
C THR A 41 12.35 -4.73 1.44
N HIS A 42 11.52 -5.43 2.23
CA HIS A 42 12.00 -6.20 3.39
C HIS A 42 11.89 -7.73 3.25
N PHE A 43 10.90 -8.24 2.51
CA PHE A 43 10.75 -9.69 2.33
C PHE A 43 11.87 -10.24 1.44
N SER A 44 12.46 -11.35 1.86
CA SER A 44 13.48 -12.05 1.06
C SER A 44 12.89 -12.74 -0.17
N ARG A 45 11.62 -13.17 -0.09
CA ARG A 45 10.93 -13.93 -1.13
C ARG A 45 9.91 -13.05 -1.85
N LYS A 46 10.15 -12.76 -3.14
CA LYS A 46 9.30 -11.87 -3.96
C LYS A 46 7.82 -12.31 -4.00
N HIS A 47 7.55 -13.61 -4.10
CA HIS A 47 6.19 -14.14 -4.10
C HIS A 47 5.42 -13.77 -2.83
N TRP A 48 6.05 -13.91 -1.65
CA TRP A 48 5.43 -13.53 -0.37
C TRP A 48 5.27 -12.01 -0.25
N ALA A 49 6.23 -11.24 -0.75
CA ALA A 49 6.16 -9.79 -0.75
C ALA A 49 4.94 -9.25 -1.52
N ILE A 50 4.60 -9.83 -2.67
CA ILE A 50 3.41 -9.46 -3.47
C ILE A 50 2.14 -10.02 -2.83
N LEU A 51 2.19 -11.26 -2.36
CA LEU A 51 1.01 -11.94 -1.83
C LEU A 51 0.47 -11.26 -0.56
N MET A 52 1.35 -10.76 0.31
CA MET A 52 0.93 -10.22 1.60
C MET A 52 0.02 -8.97 1.50
N PRO A 53 0.35 -7.92 0.73
CA PRO A 53 -0.55 -6.79 0.51
C PRO A 53 -1.86 -7.19 -0.17
N ILE A 54 -1.82 -8.13 -1.12
CA ILE A 54 -3.03 -8.60 -1.81
C ILE A 54 -3.96 -9.36 -0.84
N LEU A 55 -3.40 -10.24 -0.01
CA LEU A 55 -4.18 -10.94 1.02
C LEU A 55 -4.73 -9.96 2.05
N ALA A 56 -3.94 -8.96 2.46
CA ALA A 56 -4.42 -7.91 3.35
C ALA A 56 -5.66 -7.22 2.76
N MET A 57 -5.58 -6.79 1.50
CA MET A 57 -6.71 -6.20 0.78
C MET A 57 -7.91 -7.13 0.74
N LEU A 58 -7.73 -8.36 0.27
CA LEU A 58 -8.80 -9.35 0.11
C LEU A 58 -9.52 -9.63 1.43
N VAL A 59 -8.77 -9.84 2.51
CA VAL A 59 -9.35 -10.09 3.84
C VAL A 59 -10.18 -8.89 4.29
N THR A 60 -9.64 -7.68 4.18
CA THR A 60 -10.37 -6.48 4.62
C THR A 60 -11.55 -6.11 3.72
N ASP A 61 -11.48 -6.36 2.41
CA ASP A 61 -12.58 -6.09 1.48
C ASP A 61 -13.76 -7.03 1.67
N VAL A 62 -13.57 -8.24 2.23
CA VAL A 62 -14.68 -9.10 2.66
C VAL A 62 -15.55 -8.40 3.71
N PHE A 63 -14.96 -7.53 4.55
CA PHE A 63 -15.70 -6.78 5.57
C PHE A 63 -16.13 -5.39 5.09
N LEU A 64 -15.30 -4.71 4.31
CA LEU A 64 -15.54 -3.34 3.82
C LEU A 64 -16.39 -3.28 2.54
N GLY A 65 -16.52 -4.41 1.83
CA GLY A 65 -17.20 -4.53 0.55
C GLY A 65 -16.26 -4.41 -0.65
N PHE A 66 -16.54 -5.20 -1.68
CA PHE A 66 -15.88 -5.09 -2.98
C PHE A 66 -16.56 -4.04 -3.86
N SER A 67 -15.78 -3.42 -4.73
CA SER A 67 -16.24 -2.43 -5.71
C SER A 67 -15.68 -2.73 -7.09
N MET A 68 -16.24 -2.13 -8.15
CA MET A 68 -15.74 -2.33 -9.51
C MET A 68 -14.28 -1.86 -9.69
N ILE A 69 -13.81 -0.93 -8.83
CA ILE A 69 -12.43 -0.45 -8.85
C ILE A 69 -11.46 -1.39 -8.10
N SER A 70 -11.95 -2.31 -7.26
CA SER A 70 -11.11 -3.17 -6.41
C SER A 70 -9.99 -3.90 -7.18
N PRO A 71 -10.23 -4.52 -8.37
CA PRO A 71 -9.14 -5.16 -9.11
C PRO A 71 -8.01 -4.19 -9.50
N ILE A 72 -8.35 -2.95 -9.88
CA ILE A 72 -7.37 -1.93 -10.26
C ILE A 72 -6.57 -1.47 -9.03
N VAL A 73 -7.22 -1.35 -7.87
CA VAL A 73 -6.55 -1.04 -6.60
C VAL A 73 -5.55 -2.15 -6.24
N TYR A 74 -5.88 -3.43 -6.47
CA TYR A 74 -4.99 -4.55 -6.15
C TYR A 74 -3.77 -4.55 -7.08
N LEU A 75 -3.98 -4.25 -8.36
CA LEU A 75 -2.90 -4.06 -9.32
C LEU A 75 -2.01 -2.87 -8.94
N ALA A 76 -2.57 -1.77 -8.46
CA ALA A 76 -1.79 -0.64 -7.97
C ALA A 76 -0.86 -1.06 -6.82
N PHE A 77 -1.36 -1.83 -5.84
CA PHE A 77 -0.53 -2.33 -4.75
C PHE A 77 0.53 -3.35 -5.19
N ALA A 78 0.23 -4.18 -6.19
CA ALA A 78 1.24 -5.03 -6.81
C ALA A 78 2.34 -4.17 -7.49
N GLY A 79 1.96 -3.07 -8.14
CA GLY A 79 2.88 -2.08 -8.69
C GLY A 79 3.76 -1.41 -7.63
N VAL A 80 3.17 -0.95 -6.52
CA VAL A 80 3.90 -0.37 -5.38
C VAL A 80 4.87 -1.40 -4.76
N THR A 81 4.44 -2.65 -4.63
CA THR A 81 5.32 -3.72 -4.12
C THR A 81 6.51 -3.95 -5.08
N THR A 82 6.23 -3.94 -6.38
CA THR A 82 7.26 -4.10 -7.42
C THR A 82 8.24 -2.93 -7.41
N LEU A 83 7.77 -1.71 -7.20
CA LEU A 83 8.61 -0.54 -6.98
C LEU A 83 9.54 -0.76 -5.77
N GLY A 84 9.04 -1.36 -4.69
CA GLY A 84 9.86 -1.75 -3.54
C GLY A 84 11.02 -2.69 -3.89
N PHE A 85 10.84 -3.64 -4.81
CA PHE A 85 11.94 -4.50 -5.28
C PHE A 85 13.03 -3.73 -6.03
N VAL A 86 12.65 -2.69 -6.77
CA VAL A 86 13.58 -1.88 -7.55
C VAL A 86 14.35 -0.93 -6.65
N VAL A 87 13.66 -0.22 -5.76
CA VAL A 87 14.27 0.78 -4.87
C VAL A 87 15.08 0.10 -3.75
N LYS A 88 14.70 -1.12 -3.32
CA LYS A 88 15.36 -1.95 -2.29
C LYS A 88 15.42 -1.36 -0.87
N LYS A 89 15.21 -0.04 -0.72
CA LYS A 89 15.22 0.65 0.56
C LYS A 89 14.10 1.66 0.64
N MET A 90 13.38 1.66 1.75
CA MET A 90 12.32 2.61 2.01
C MET A 90 12.91 3.94 2.53
N HIS A 91 12.60 5.03 1.85
CA HIS A 91 12.92 6.42 2.19
C HIS A 91 11.81 7.36 1.70
N VAL A 92 11.84 8.64 2.10
CA VAL A 92 10.77 9.62 1.78
C VAL A 92 10.45 9.65 0.28
N GLY A 93 11.46 9.75 -0.59
CA GLY A 93 11.24 9.72 -2.04
C GLY A 93 10.53 8.47 -2.56
N SER A 94 10.84 7.29 -2.03
CA SER A 94 10.16 6.03 -2.42
C SER A 94 8.71 5.96 -1.93
N VAL A 95 8.42 6.58 -0.78
CA VAL A 95 7.07 6.67 -0.23
C VAL A 95 6.24 7.61 -1.12
N LEU A 96 6.76 8.80 -1.42
CA LEU A 96 6.09 9.76 -2.31
C LEU A 96 5.85 9.18 -3.71
N LEU A 97 6.82 8.44 -4.26
CA LEU A 97 6.67 7.76 -5.54
C LEU A 97 5.60 6.65 -5.48
N SER A 98 5.49 5.95 -4.35
CA SER A 98 4.43 4.95 -4.14
C SER A 98 3.06 5.60 -4.06
N SER A 99 2.94 6.71 -3.32
CA SER A 99 1.71 7.50 -3.26
C SER A 99 1.30 8.00 -4.65
N LEU A 100 2.26 8.52 -5.43
CA LEU A 100 2.02 9.00 -6.79
C LEU A 100 1.59 7.85 -7.73
N LEU A 101 2.27 6.71 -7.67
CA LEU A 101 1.91 5.53 -8.46
C LEU A 101 0.49 5.07 -8.12
N PHE A 102 0.18 4.92 -6.84
CA PHE A 102 -1.15 4.54 -6.38
C PHE A 102 -2.21 5.54 -6.85
N PHE A 103 -1.96 6.84 -6.65
CA PHE A 103 -2.86 7.91 -7.07
C PHE A 103 -3.14 7.87 -8.57
N VAL A 104 -2.11 7.85 -9.41
CA VAL A 104 -2.29 7.85 -10.87
C VAL A 104 -3.03 6.59 -11.30
N PHE A 105 -2.60 5.41 -10.86
CA PHE A 105 -3.15 4.15 -11.35
C PHE A 105 -4.61 3.94 -10.94
N THR A 106 -4.95 4.27 -9.69
CA THR A 106 -6.33 4.15 -9.20
C THR A 106 -7.26 5.17 -9.85
N ASN A 107 -6.81 6.42 -10.06
CA ASN A 107 -7.63 7.44 -10.71
C ASN A 107 -7.76 7.25 -12.22
N LEU A 108 -6.76 6.65 -12.89
CA LEU A 108 -6.94 6.15 -14.26
C LEU A 108 -8.05 5.10 -14.33
N GLY A 109 -8.11 4.20 -13.35
CA GLY A 109 -9.20 3.22 -13.25
C GLY A 109 -10.56 3.85 -12.97
N VAL A 110 -10.62 4.85 -12.08
CA VAL A 110 -11.86 5.58 -11.79
C VAL A 110 -12.35 6.33 -13.03
N TRP A 111 -11.44 7.01 -13.74
CA TRP A 111 -11.77 7.67 -15.00
C TRP A 111 -12.33 6.68 -16.02
N PHE A 112 -11.65 5.55 -16.21
CA PHE A 112 -12.08 4.52 -17.16
C PHE A 112 -13.47 3.92 -16.82
N LEU A 113 -13.79 3.76 -15.54
CA LEU A 113 -15.01 3.08 -15.10
C LEU A 113 -16.21 4.02 -14.93
N TYR A 114 -15.99 5.28 -14.55
CA TYR A 114 -17.06 6.15 -14.04
C TYR A 114 -17.17 7.51 -14.73
N TYR A 115 -16.25 7.87 -15.61
CA TYR A 115 -16.25 9.16 -16.30
C TYR A 115 -16.29 8.97 -17.82
N PRO A 116 -16.78 9.97 -18.58
CA PRO A 116 -16.65 9.97 -20.03
C PRO A 116 -15.18 9.86 -20.45
N LEU A 117 -14.93 9.02 -21.46
CA LEU A 117 -13.59 8.82 -22.05
C LEU A 117 -13.22 9.97 -23.00
N THR A 118 -13.33 11.20 -22.48
CA THR A 118 -12.97 12.44 -23.16
C THR A 118 -11.91 13.19 -22.34
N PRO A 119 -11.18 14.15 -22.94
CA PRO A 119 -10.24 14.99 -22.20
C PRO A 119 -10.88 15.70 -21.00
N GLU A 120 -12.12 16.16 -21.13
CA GLU A 120 -12.86 16.84 -20.07
C GLU A 120 -13.19 15.89 -18.91
N GLY A 121 -13.61 14.65 -19.22
CA GLY A 121 -13.85 13.62 -18.22
C GLY A 121 -12.57 13.27 -17.44
N PHE A 122 -11.44 13.19 -18.15
CA PHE A 122 -10.13 12.95 -17.54
C PHE A 122 -9.73 14.08 -16.58
N ILE A 123 -9.80 15.33 -17.05
CA ILE A 123 -9.45 16.52 -16.25
C ILE A 123 -10.35 16.59 -15.02
N THR A 124 -11.65 16.38 -15.18
CA THR A 124 -12.61 16.42 -14.07
C THR A 124 -12.30 15.36 -13.02
N CYS A 125 -12.10 14.11 -13.45
CA CYS A 125 -11.77 13.00 -12.56
C CYS A 125 -10.51 13.29 -11.74
N PHE A 126 -9.42 13.72 -12.38
CA PHE A 126 -8.16 14.00 -11.70
C PHE A 126 -8.23 15.24 -10.80
N THR A 127 -8.95 16.29 -11.22
CA THR A 127 -9.13 17.50 -10.40
C THR A 127 -9.83 17.19 -9.09
N LEU A 128 -10.91 16.39 -9.14
CA LEU A 128 -11.65 15.96 -7.95
C LEU A 128 -10.84 14.99 -7.08
N ALA A 129 -9.84 14.31 -7.64
CA ALA A 129 -8.98 13.39 -6.91
C ALA A 129 -7.89 14.09 -6.06
N ILE A 130 -7.53 15.34 -6.36
CA ILE A 130 -6.42 16.05 -5.69
C ILE A 130 -6.52 16.07 -4.15
N PRO A 131 -7.67 16.34 -3.52
CA PRO A 131 -7.78 16.32 -2.06
C PRO A 131 -7.45 14.94 -1.47
N PHE A 132 -7.85 13.87 -2.16
CA PHE A 132 -7.58 12.50 -1.75
C PHE A 132 -6.09 12.17 -1.81
N PHE A 133 -5.34 12.77 -2.75
CA PHE A 133 -3.90 12.61 -2.82
C PHE A 133 -3.18 13.17 -1.59
N GLY A 134 -3.66 14.30 -1.05
CA GLY A 134 -3.14 14.86 0.19
C GLY A 134 -3.24 13.88 1.35
N TYR A 135 -4.41 13.25 1.53
CA TYR A 135 -4.60 12.21 2.55
C TYR A 135 -3.73 10.98 2.31
N THR A 136 -3.60 10.54 1.05
CA THR A 136 -2.69 9.44 0.67
C THR A 136 -1.26 9.74 1.11
N VAL A 137 -0.72 10.92 0.77
CA VAL A 137 0.68 11.27 1.09
C VAL A 137 0.92 11.31 2.58
N VAL A 138 0.03 11.97 3.34
CA VAL A 138 0.17 12.09 4.81
C VAL A 138 0.06 10.71 5.47
N GLY A 139 -0.91 9.89 5.06
CA GLY A 139 -1.09 8.52 5.54
C GLY A 139 0.13 7.64 5.23
N ASP A 140 0.59 7.67 3.99
CA ASP A 140 1.72 6.87 3.56
C ASP A 140 3.00 7.25 4.31
N LEU A 141 3.28 8.53 4.50
CA LEU A 141 4.42 8.99 5.29
C LEU A 141 4.32 8.53 6.76
N PHE A 142 3.16 8.70 7.38
CA PHE A 142 2.91 8.29 8.76
C PHE A 142 3.09 6.79 8.95
N PHE A 143 2.40 5.96 8.17
CA PHE A 143 2.47 4.52 8.30
C PHE A 143 3.82 3.94 7.88
N SER A 144 4.48 4.53 6.89
CA SER A 144 5.85 4.14 6.50
C SER A 144 6.84 4.40 7.63
N ALA A 145 6.74 5.55 8.31
CA ALA A 145 7.55 5.85 9.47
C ALA A 145 7.28 4.84 10.60
N ALA A 146 6.00 4.60 10.92
CA ALA A 146 5.60 3.64 11.95
C ALA A 146 6.14 2.23 11.68
N LEU A 147 6.01 1.73 10.45
CA LEU A 147 6.54 0.43 10.03
C LEU A 147 8.07 0.38 10.12
N LEU A 148 8.78 1.40 9.65
CA LEU A 148 10.25 1.42 9.66
C LEU A 148 10.82 1.48 11.07
N PHE A 149 10.31 2.36 11.92
CA PHE A 149 10.78 2.48 13.30
C PHE A 149 10.42 1.23 14.11
N GLY A 150 9.19 0.73 13.95
CA GLY A 150 8.74 -0.52 14.58
C GLY A 150 9.61 -1.71 14.16
N TYR A 151 9.86 -1.86 12.87
CA TYR A 151 10.70 -2.95 12.36
C TYR A 151 12.14 -2.85 12.85
N ARG A 152 12.74 -1.65 12.85
CA ARG A 152 14.11 -1.45 13.37
C ARG A 152 14.22 -1.83 14.85
N TYR A 153 13.22 -1.45 15.65
CA TYR A 153 13.18 -1.82 17.07
C TYR A 153 13.06 -3.35 17.24
N ALA A 154 12.13 -3.98 16.53
CA ALA A 154 11.94 -5.43 16.58
C ALA A 154 13.18 -6.19 16.09
N ALA A 155 13.81 -5.74 15.00
CA ALA A 155 15.01 -6.34 14.44
C ALA A 155 16.18 -6.31 15.43
N LYS A 156 16.36 -5.20 16.17
CA LYS A 156 17.37 -5.10 17.23
C LYS A 156 17.05 -6.03 18.41
N ARG A 157 15.79 -6.08 18.84
CA ARG A 157 15.34 -6.87 20.01
C ARG A 157 15.42 -8.37 19.78
N PHE A 158 15.11 -8.82 18.57
CA PHE A 158 15.06 -10.23 18.18
C PHE A 158 16.30 -10.68 17.40
N GLN A 159 17.32 -9.81 17.25
CA GLN A 159 18.55 -10.09 16.51
C GLN A 159 18.26 -10.67 15.12
N LEU A 160 17.42 -9.98 14.34
CA LEU A 160 17.01 -10.43 13.00
C LEU A 160 18.09 -10.19 11.92
N ALA A 161 19.35 -10.16 12.32
CA ALA A 161 20.53 -9.97 11.46
C ALA A 161 21.28 -11.30 11.31
#